data_AF-A0A561B3R0-F1
#
_entry.id   AF-A0A561B3R0-F1
#
_cell.length_a   1.000
_cell.length_b   1.000
_cell.length_c   1.000
_cell.angle_alpha   90.00
_cell.angle_beta   90.00
_cell.angle_gamma   90.00
#
_symmetry.space_group_name_H-M   'P 1'
#
loop_
_entity.id
_entity.type
_entity.pdbx_description
1 polymer ?
#
loop_
_entity_poly.entity_id
_entity_poly.type
_entity_poly.pdbx_seq_one_letter_code
_entity_poly.pdbx_strand_id
1 'polypeptide(L)' 'MPTWEEIQEARLSDVLELQKVHKRLLAAKEQGIDPDPADAEVARSVAATGLGGIDRVNARDDY' A
#
# COMPACT_ATOMS: atom_id res chain seq x y z
N MET A 1 20.95 16.45 -5.34
CA MET A 1 20.23 16.09 -4.11
C MET A 1 18.76 16.32 -4.40
N PRO A 2 17.89 15.32 -4.21
CA PRO A 2 16.47 15.53 -4.43
C PRO A 2 15.94 16.60 -3.49
N THR A 3 14.99 17.40 -3.97
CA THR A 3 14.33 18.42 -3.16
C THR A 3 13.40 17.76 -2.14
N TRP A 4 13.01 18.52 -1.11
CA TRP A 4 12.03 18.03 -0.13
C TRP A 4 10.70 17.67 -0.79
N GLU A 5 10.27 18.43 -1.80
CA GLU A 5 9.05 18.17 -2.57
C GLU A 5 9.14 16.84 -3.34
N GLU A 6 10.25 16.58 -4.04
CA GLU A 6 10.48 15.32 -4.76
C GLU A 6 10.44 14.11 -3.81
N ILE A 7 10.95 14.26 -2.58
CA ILE A 7 10.90 13.21 -1.55
C ILE A 7 9.46 12.97 -1.07
N GLN A 8 8.65 14.02 -0.93
CA GLN A 8 7.25 13.90 -0.51
C GLN A 8 6.39 13.30 -1.62
N GLU A 9 6.59 13.71 -2.87
CA GLU A 9 5.88 13.14 -4.03
C GLU A 9 6.20 11.65 -4.20
N ALA A 10 7.45 11.25 -4.07
CA ALA A 10 7.84 9.85 -4.13
C ALA A 10 7.16 9.02 -3.02
N ARG A 11 7.14 9.54 -1.79
CA ARG A 11 6.45 8.88 -0.67
C ARG A 11 4.94 8.78 -0.89
N LEU A 12 4.31 9.83 -1.40
CA LEU A 12 2.89 9.83 -1.72
C LEU A 12 2.56 8.79 -2.79
N SER A 13 3.37 8.72 -3.85
CA SER A 13 3.23 7.72 -4.91
C SER A 13 3.30 6.29 -4.35
N ASP A 14 4.28 6.01 -3.49
CA ASP A 14 4.43 4.70 -2.85
C ASP A 14 3.21 4.33 -1.99
N VAL A 15 2.67 5.28 -1.22
CA VAL A 15 1.47 5.07 -0.41
C VAL A 15 0.25 4.76 -1.29
N LEU A 16 0.05 5.51 -2.37
CA LEU A 16 -1.07 5.31 -3.30
C LEU A 16 -1.00 3.94 -3.99
N GLU A 17 0.19 3.47 -4.36
CA GLU A 17 0.36 2.12 -4.92
C GLU A 17 0.04 1.03 -3.90
N LEU A 18 0.47 1.18 -2.65
CA LEU A 18 0.13 0.26 -1.58
C LEU A 18 -1.38 0.23 -1.28
N GLN A 19 -2.07 1.38 -1.33
CA GLN A 19 -3.53 1.45 -1.22
C GLN A 19 -4.23 0.68 -2.35
N LYS A 20 -3.73 0.77 -3.59
CA LYS A 20 -4.30 0.01 -4.72
C LYS A 20 -4.15 -1.49 -4.50
N VAL A 21 -2.98 -1.96 -4.07
CA VAL A 21 -2.73 -3.37 -3.73
C VAL A 21 -3.67 -3.81 -2.61
N HIS A 22 -3.80 -3.02 -1.55
CA HIS A 22 -4.70 -3.33 -0.43
C HIS A 22 -6.16 -3.51 -0.89
N LYS A 23 -6.66 -2.60 -1.74
CA LYS A 23 -8.02 -2.68 -2.30
C LYS A 23 -8.22 -3.95 -3.15
N ARG A 24 -7.24 -4.33 -3.96
CA ARG A 24 -7.31 -5.57 -4.77
C ARG A 24 -7.34 -6.82 -3.88
N LEU A 25 -6.51 -6.87 -2.85
CA LEU A 25 -6.52 -7.97 -1.88
C LEU A 25 -7.84 -8.04 -1.09
N LEU A 26 -8.39 -6.89 -0.70
CA LEU A 26 -9.69 -6.81 -0.04
C LEU A 26 -10.80 -7.33 -0.95
N ALA A 27 -10.82 -6.89 -2.21
CA ALA A 27 -11.80 -7.34 -3.20
C ALA A 27 -11.70 -8.86 -3.46
N ALA A 28 -10.48 -9.42 -3.57
CA ALA A 28 -10.28 -10.85 -3.71
C ALA A 28 -10.85 -11.63 -2.52
N LYS A 29 -10.59 -11.13 -1.29
CA LYS A 29 -11.14 -11.70 -0.06
C LYS A 29 -12.67 -11.64 -0.01
N GLU A 30 -13.28 -10.51 -0.39
CA GLU A 30 -14.74 -10.34 -0.43
C GLU A 30 -15.40 -11.23 -1.48
N GLN A 31 -14.74 -11.46 -2.61
CA GLN A 31 -15.21 -12.35 -3.67
C GLN A 31 -14.94 -13.83 -3.39
N GLY A 32 -14.17 -14.15 -2.34
CA GLY A 32 -13.78 -15.51 -2.01
C GLY A 32 -12.86 -16.16 -3.06
N ILE A 33 -12.14 -15.35 -3.84
CA ILE A 33 -11.17 -15.81 -4.83
C ILE A 33 -9.76 -15.68 -4.28
N ASP A 34 -8.84 -16.45 -4.87
CA ASP A 34 -7.43 -16.29 -4.54
C ASP A 34 -6.91 -14.93 -5.03
N PRO A 35 -6.17 -14.19 -4.18
CA PRO A 35 -5.56 -12.93 -4.58
C PRO A 35 -4.45 -13.16 -5.62
N ASP A 36 -4.17 -12.12 -6.39
CA ASP A 36 -3.01 -12.12 -7.29
C ASP A 36 -1.72 -12.41 -6.49
N PRO A 37 -0.90 -13.39 -6.92
CA PRO A 37 0.36 -13.71 -6.25
C PRO A 37 1.29 -12.51 -6.08
N ALA A 38 1.31 -11.57 -7.03
CA ALA A 38 2.12 -10.36 -6.97
C ALA A 38 1.63 -9.43 -5.85
N ASP A 39 0.31 -9.24 -5.73
CA ASP A 39 -0.27 -8.42 -4.66
C ASP A 39 -0.02 -9.03 -3.28
N ALA A 40 -0.07 -10.37 -3.19
CA ALA A 40 0.27 -11.09 -1.98
C ALA A 40 1.76 -10.95 -1.61
N GLU A 41 2.67 -10.94 -2.58
CA GLU A 41 4.10 -10.67 -2.33
C GLU A 41 4.34 -9.25 -1.82
N VAL A 42 3.70 -8.25 -2.42
CA VAL A 42 3.81 -6.86 -1.95
C VAL A 42 3.33 -6.74 -0.51
N ALA A 43 2.17 -7.33 -0.17
CA ALA A 43 1.65 -7.30 1.19
C ALA A 43 2.57 -8.02 2.19
N ARG A 44 3.18 -9.16 1.81
CA ARG A 44 4.17 -9.87 2.63
C ARG A 44 5.42 -9.02 2.86
N SER A 45 5.92 -8.37 1.83
CA SER A 45 7.08 -7.48 1.92
C SER A 45 6.81 -6.30 2.86
N VAL A 46 5.65 -5.66 2.73
CA VAL A 46 5.23 -4.56 3.62
C VAL A 46 5.12 -5.03 5.07
N ALA A 47 4.49 -6.18 5.32
CA ALA A 47 4.38 -6.74 6.67
C ALA A 47 5.76 -7.08 7.27
N ALA A 48 6.70 -7.59 6.46
CA ALA A 48 8.05 -7.93 6.88
C ALA A 48 8.91 -6.69 7.24
N THR A 49 8.63 -5.53 6.65
CA THR A 49 9.38 -4.28 6.95
C THR A 49 9.08 -3.69 8.33
N GLY A 50 8.14 -4.25 9.11
CA GLY A 50 7.88 -3.88 10.51
C GLY A 50 7.29 -2.48 10.71
N LEU A 51 7.17 -1.68 9.65
CA LEU A 51 6.31 -0.51 9.60
C LEU A 51 4.87 -1.03 9.60
N GLY A 52 4.06 -0.64 10.58
CA GLY A 52 2.61 -0.86 10.60
C GLY A 52 1.88 -0.14 9.46
N GLY A 53 2.29 -0.39 8.21
CA GLY A 53 1.95 0.36 7.01
C GLY A 53 0.48 0.23 6.63
N ILE A 54 -0.22 -0.79 7.11
CA ILE A 54 -1.66 -0.95 6.85
C ILE A 54 -2.46 0.17 7.55
N ASP A 55 -2.03 0.64 8.72
CA ASP A 55 -2.76 1.67 9.48
C ASP A 55 -2.60 3.09 8.89
N ARG A 56 -1.48 3.37 8.20
CA ARG A 56 -1.32 4.64 7.45
C ARG A 56 -1.98 4.60 6.08
N VAL A 57 -2.00 3.45 5.42
CA VAL A 57 -2.61 3.26 4.10
C VAL A 57 -4.13 3.49 4.14
N ASN A 58 -4.79 3.26 5.28
CA ASN A 58 -6.22 3.55 5.48
C ASN A 58 -6.51 4.86 6.23
N ALA A 59 -5.50 5.70 6.51
CA ALA A 59 -5.76 7.02 7.07
C ALA A 59 -6.55 7.85 6.04
N ARG A 60 -7.66 8.44 6.49
CA ARG A 60 -8.57 9.22 5.67
C ARG A 60 -7.81 10.43 5.10
N ASP A 61 -7.92 10.67 3.79
CA ASP A 61 -7.32 11.82 3.10
C ASP A 61 -8.10 13.13 3.44
N ASP A 62 -8.06 13.58 4.69
CA ASP A 62 -8.71 14.83 5.13
C ASP A 62 -7.74 15.89 5.68
N TYR A 63 -6.53 15.99 5.12
CA TYR A 63 -5.58 17.08 5.37
C TYR A 63 -5.39 18.03 4.18
#